data_AF-B9XF49-F1
#
_entry.id   AF-B9XF49-F1
#
_cell.length_a   1.000
_cell.length_b   1.000
_cell.length_c   1.000
_cell.angle_alpha   90.00
_cell.angle_beta   90.00
_cell.angle_gamma   90.00
#
_symmetry.space_group_name_H-M   'P 1'
#
loop_
_entity.id
_entity.type
_entity.pdbx_description
1 polymer ?
#
loop_
_entity_poly.entity_id
_entity_poly.type
_entity_poly.pdbx_seq_one_letter_code
_entity_poly.pdbx_strand_id
1 'polypeptide(L)'
;MKPVSKYFCLPLFILLVGCNTPNQTIHDSKLKACESVCVVRVDCHQTPELTSFAQRAQELANDLAPKITKLLGEKKFPHFKIVFKQNTAWGSDGLVPAYARGHTIYLSADWLSKYPDDFEMNLAHEMTHVIQGYSAKAPSCWTEGIATYVGFKLGYTNTLNCAECSASLPHYTSGYNCAGALLLYIEAAHGSALVRQLHTKLQQGLYSDSFFAEATGKSLEQLWTDFKQTPPFTSAAAHRLELEAWLKSPGKKSVAETMARMAEFLRTQPGGAFTADAQMFLIDLANKDCLPGFAGTGPAGLAFERDDLNAPVDFPISRIIHFLKKDDRFRYHYTVVKESPQSAWKLSKSWRTNPDGRILAIVQK
;
A
#
# COMPACT_ATOMS: atom_id res chain seq x y z
N MET A 1 8.40 22.54 29.77
CA MET A 1 7.44 21.41 29.72
C MET A 1 6.04 21.93 30.01
N LYS A 2 5.18 21.97 28.99
CA LYS A 2 3.71 22.07 29.04
C LYS A 2 3.17 21.38 27.77
N PRO A 3 2.00 20.71 27.82
CA PRO A 3 1.53 19.83 26.76
C PRO A 3 0.89 20.63 25.62
N VAL A 4 1.28 20.33 24.38
CA VAL A 4 0.66 20.94 23.20
C VAL A 4 -0.54 20.10 22.78
N SER A 5 -1.67 20.80 22.70
CA SER A 5 -3.03 20.43 22.29
C SER A 5 -3.18 19.26 21.31
N LYS A 6 -4.01 18.31 21.72
CA LYS A 6 -4.75 17.37 20.87
C LYS A 6 -5.77 18.15 20.02
N TYR A 7 -6.10 17.61 18.85
CA TYR A 7 -7.13 18.05 17.88
C TYR A 7 -6.73 19.16 16.89
N PHE A 8 -6.45 18.73 15.67
CA PHE A 8 -6.79 19.46 14.45
C PHE A 8 -7.77 18.59 13.65
N CYS A 9 -8.88 19.18 13.24
CA CYS A 9 -9.97 18.54 12.51
C CYS A 9 -9.67 18.58 10.99
N LEU A 10 -10.18 17.58 10.26
CA LEU A 10 -9.77 17.06 8.93
C LEU A 10 -8.42 16.32 8.96
N PRO A 11 -8.41 15.03 8.54
CA PRO A 11 -8.40 14.75 7.11
C PRO A 11 -9.17 13.50 6.67
N LEU A 12 -9.38 13.45 5.36
CA LEU A 12 -9.74 12.30 4.55
C LEU A 12 -8.79 11.13 4.88
N PHE A 13 -9.26 10.11 5.60
CA PHE A 13 -8.50 8.90 5.93
C PHE A 13 -8.98 7.76 5.03
N ILE A 14 -8.11 7.33 4.11
CA ILE A 14 -8.24 6.04 3.41
C ILE A 14 -7.79 4.97 4.41
N LEU A 15 -8.69 4.06 4.74
CA LEU A 15 -8.45 2.95 5.65
C LEU A 15 -8.61 1.67 4.85
N LEU A 16 -7.53 0.89 4.77
CA LEU A 16 -7.37 -0.29 3.93
C LEU A 16 -7.87 -1.54 4.67
N VAL A 17 -8.83 -2.29 4.11
CA VAL A 17 -9.18 -3.64 4.60
C VAL A 17 -9.44 -4.58 3.43
N GLY A 18 -8.61 -5.61 3.31
CA GLY A 18 -8.60 -6.47 2.13
C GLY A 18 -9.48 -7.73 2.11
N CYS A 19 -9.79 -8.26 0.91
CA CYS A 19 -10.24 -9.65 0.61
C CYS A 19 -10.18 -10.09 -0.91
N ASN A 20 -9.44 -11.19 -1.16
CA ASN A 20 -9.60 -12.42 -2.02
C ASN A 20 -9.62 -12.52 -3.57
N THR A 21 -8.52 -13.13 -4.10
CA THR A 21 -8.24 -14.38 -4.92
C THR A 21 -9.04 -14.84 -6.17
N PRO A 22 -8.31 -15.40 -7.17
CA PRO A 22 -8.35 -16.86 -7.44
C PRO A 22 -7.00 -17.58 -7.76
N ASN A 23 -7.00 -18.90 -7.55
CA ASN A 23 -5.92 -19.92 -7.65
C ASN A 23 -5.14 -20.01 -8.98
N GLN A 24 -3.82 -20.30 -8.88
CA GLN A 24 -3.11 -21.21 -9.81
C GLN A 24 -2.02 -22.06 -9.14
N THR A 25 -1.98 -23.34 -9.52
CA THR A 25 -1.05 -24.42 -9.15
C THR A 25 0.37 -24.18 -9.68
N ILE A 26 1.41 -24.51 -8.89
CA ILE A 26 2.82 -24.50 -9.34
C ILE A 26 3.49 -25.87 -9.12
N HIS A 27 4.22 -26.26 -10.15
CA HIS A 27 5.05 -27.45 -10.29
C HIS A 27 6.28 -27.45 -9.40
N ASP A 28 6.58 -28.64 -8.90
CA ASP A 28 7.70 -28.99 -8.03
C ASP A 28 9.00 -29.16 -8.84
N SER A 29 10.09 -28.51 -8.45
CA SER A 29 11.44 -28.95 -8.85
C SER A 29 12.48 -28.63 -7.77
N LYS A 30 13.12 -29.70 -7.30
CA LYS A 30 14.16 -29.74 -6.28
C LYS A 30 15.43 -29.00 -6.73
N LEU A 31 15.94 -28.10 -5.90
CA LEU A 31 17.32 -27.59 -6.02
C LEU A 31 18.07 -27.68 -4.70
N LYS A 32 19.30 -28.21 -4.81
CA LYS A 32 20.26 -28.52 -3.75
C LYS A 32 20.74 -27.28 -3.00
N ALA A 33 20.90 -27.44 -1.69
CA ALA A 33 21.44 -26.47 -0.75
C ALA A 33 22.89 -26.06 -1.06
N CYS A 34 23.18 -24.77 -0.92
CA CYS A 34 24.52 -24.24 -0.76
C CYS A 34 24.54 -23.35 0.49
N GLU A 35 25.49 -23.59 1.38
CA GLU A 35 25.60 -23.00 2.71
C GLU A 35 25.90 -21.49 2.67
N SER A 36 24.89 -20.70 3.05
CA SER A 36 25.00 -19.71 4.12
C SER A 36 23.60 -19.53 4.71
N VAL A 37 23.30 -20.20 5.82
CA VAL A 37 21.98 -20.10 6.46
C VAL A 37 21.80 -18.67 6.97
N CYS A 38 20.96 -17.90 6.30
CA CYS A 38 20.73 -16.50 6.67
C CYS A 38 19.58 -16.35 7.67
N VAL A 39 18.56 -17.19 7.53
CA VAL A 39 17.42 -17.23 8.46
C VAL A 39 17.75 -18.17 9.62
N VAL A 40 17.80 -17.64 10.83
CA VAL A 40 18.10 -18.42 12.04
C VAL A 40 16.89 -19.25 12.47
N ARG A 41 15.69 -18.70 12.33
CA ARG A 41 14.45 -19.34 12.77
C ARG A 41 13.24 -18.77 12.04
N VAL A 42 12.34 -19.66 11.62
CA VAL A 42 10.97 -19.31 11.25
C VAL A 42 10.03 -19.80 12.36
N ASP A 43 9.13 -18.94 12.81
CA ASP A 43 8.20 -19.21 13.90
C ASP A 43 6.76 -19.05 13.42
N CYS A 44 6.02 -20.15 13.37
CA CYS A 44 4.60 -20.23 13.03
C CYS A 44 3.75 -20.78 14.17
N HIS A 45 4.23 -20.75 15.42
CA HIS A 45 3.50 -21.35 16.56
C HIS A 45 2.08 -20.77 16.74
N GLN A 46 1.88 -19.48 16.42
CA GLN A 46 0.57 -18.84 16.50
C GLN A 46 -0.36 -19.22 15.33
N THR A 47 0.19 -19.77 14.25
CA THR A 47 -0.47 -20.03 12.96
C THR A 47 0.01 -21.36 12.38
N PRO A 48 -0.22 -22.50 13.07
CA PRO A 48 0.24 -23.81 12.63
C PRO A 48 -0.27 -24.20 11.24
N GLU A 49 -1.41 -23.67 10.82
CA GLU A 49 -1.98 -23.82 9.48
C GLU A 49 -1.10 -23.23 8.35
N LEU A 50 -0.18 -22.32 8.67
CA LEU A 50 0.73 -21.67 7.71
C LEU A 50 2.10 -22.37 7.61
N THR A 51 2.21 -23.63 8.04
CA THR A 51 3.50 -24.37 8.03
C THR A 51 4.14 -24.43 6.63
N SER A 52 3.35 -24.60 5.57
CA SER A 52 3.86 -24.58 4.18
C SER A 52 4.45 -23.22 3.79
N PHE A 53 3.80 -22.12 4.20
CA PHE A 53 4.33 -20.77 4.02
C PHE A 53 5.58 -20.54 4.87
N ALA A 54 5.66 -21.10 6.08
CA ALA A 54 6.86 -21.00 6.91
C ALA A 54 8.08 -21.67 6.25
N GLN A 55 7.88 -22.85 5.65
CA GLN A 55 8.93 -23.52 4.87
C GLN A 55 9.33 -22.68 3.64
N ARG A 56 8.34 -22.22 2.85
CA ARG A 56 8.56 -21.37 1.68
C ARG A 56 9.30 -20.08 2.06
N ALA A 57 8.97 -19.47 3.19
CA ALA A 57 9.62 -18.27 3.71
C ALA A 57 11.11 -18.51 3.99
N GLN A 58 11.45 -19.65 4.59
CA GLN A 58 12.85 -19.99 4.85
C GLN A 58 13.63 -20.21 3.55
N GLU A 59 13.08 -20.97 2.61
CA GLU A 59 13.70 -21.24 1.30
C GLU A 59 13.91 -19.95 0.52
N LEU A 60 12.85 -19.15 0.38
CA LEU A 60 12.89 -17.89 -0.35
C LEU A 60 13.86 -16.90 0.30
N ALA A 61 13.84 -16.76 1.63
CA ALA A 61 14.74 -15.86 2.31
C ALA A 61 16.22 -16.25 2.13
N ASN A 62 16.54 -17.55 2.16
CA ASN A 62 17.91 -18.00 1.90
C ASN A 62 18.34 -17.75 0.44
N ASP A 63 17.42 -17.84 -0.53
CA ASP A 63 17.70 -17.47 -1.93
C ASP A 63 17.83 -15.95 -2.13
N LEU A 64 17.02 -15.16 -1.42
CA LEU A 64 17.01 -13.71 -1.52
C LEU A 64 18.21 -13.06 -0.84
N ALA A 65 18.67 -13.59 0.30
CA ALA A 65 19.76 -13.00 1.09
C ALA A 65 21.01 -12.65 0.26
N PRO A 66 21.63 -13.58 -0.51
CA PRO A 66 22.80 -13.24 -1.32
C PRO A 66 22.47 -12.24 -2.46
N LYS A 67 21.25 -12.26 -3.00
CA LYS A 67 20.82 -11.33 -4.05
C LYS A 67 20.69 -9.91 -3.50
N ILE A 68 20.05 -9.74 -2.35
CA ILE A 68 19.88 -8.45 -1.67
C ILE A 68 21.25 -7.88 -1.26
N THR A 69 22.11 -8.70 -0.65
CA THR A 69 23.47 -8.31 -0.29
C THR A 69 24.25 -7.82 -1.50
N LYS A 70 24.19 -8.55 -2.63
CA LYS A 70 24.82 -8.12 -3.89
C LYS A 70 24.23 -6.83 -4.45
N LEU A 71 22.90 -6.66 -4.40
CA LEU A 71 22.23 -5.45 -4.90
C LEU A 71 22.66 -4.21 -4.13
N LEU A 72 22.78 -4.30 -2.80
CA LEU A 72 23.12 -3.17 -1.94
C LEU A 72 24.62 -2.99 -1.70
N GLY A 73 25.47 -3.89 -2.21
CA GLY A 73 26.92 -3.80 -2.07
C GLY A 73 27.43 -4.23 -0.69
N GLU A 74 26.65 -5.03 0.02
CA GLU A 74 26.99 -5.54 1.34
C GLU A 74 27.87 -6.79 1.26
N LYS A 75 28.57 -7.10 2.36
CA LYS A 75 29.45 -8.29 2.40
C LYS A 75 28.71 -9.56 2.80
N LYS A 76 27.74 -9.43 3.70
CA LYS A 76 26.97 -10.54 4.25
C LYS A 76 25.59 -10.05 4.64
N PHE A 77 24.62 -10.95 4.54
CA PHE A 77 23.31 -10.69 5.11
C PHE A 77 23.33 -11.10 6.59
N PRO A 78 22.84 -10.27 7.52
CA PRO A 78 22.81 -10.62 8.94
C PRO A 78 21.81 -11.73 9.23
N HIS A 79 22.10 -12.52 10.27
CA HIS A 79 21.15 -13.47 10.81
C HIS A 79 19.85 -12.82 11.26
N PHE A 80 18.70 -13.38 10.86
CA PHE A 80 17.39 -12.84 11.24
C PHE A 80 16.34 -13.92 11.53
N LYS A 81 15.23 -13.52 12.16
CA LYS A 81 14.06 -14.36 12.47
C LYS A 81 12.87 -13.94 11.62
N ILE A 82 12.07 -14.91 11.19
CA ILE A 82 10.74 -14.68 10.61
C ILE A 82 9.68 -15.16 11.60
N VAL A 83 8.63 -14.37 11.82
CA VAL A 83 7.49 -14.68 12.69
C VAL A 83 6.20 -14.48 11.92
N PHE A 84 5.38 -15.52 11.81
CA PHE A 84 4.01 -15.39 11.34
C PHE A 84 3.12 -14.94 12.50
N LYS A 85 2.45 -13.80 12.33
CA LYS A 85 1.73 -13.11 13.39
C LYS A 85 0.30 -12.82 12.97
N GLN A 86 -0.65 -13.10 13.87
CA GLN A 86 -2.04 -12.65 13.78
C GLN A 86 -2.20 -11.24 14.38
N ASN A 87 -3.23 -10.53 13.96
CA ASN A 87 -3.60 -9.19 14.44
C ASN A 87 -2.46 -8.17 14.28
N THR A 88 -1.94 -8.03 13.06
CA THR A 88 -0.94 -7.00 12.71
C THR A 88 -1.56 -5.62 12.46
N ALA A 89 -2.74 -5.35 13.02
CA ALA A 89 -3.39 -4.06 12.86
C ALA A 89 -2.68 -2.98 13.69
N TRP A 90 -2.38 -1.83 13.07
CA TRP A 90 -1.75 -0.68 13.73
C TRP A 90 -2.65 0.55 13.67
N GLY A 91 -3.11 1.01 14.82
CA GLY A 91 -3.88 2.26 14.93
C GLY A 91 -5.02 2.37 13.92
N SER A 92 -5.06 3.48 13.19
CA SER A 92 -6.00 3.74 12.10
C SER A 92 -5.50 3.25 10.74
N ASP A 93 -4.40 2.51 10.65
CA ASP A 93 -3.81 2.10 9.37
C ASP A 93 -4.36 0.74 8.90
N GLY A 94 -5.15 0.08 9.73
CA GLY A 94 -5.74 -1.22 9.40
C GLY A 94 -4.70 -2.33 9.44
N LEU A 95 -4.94 -3.39 8.67
CA LEU A 95 -4.09 -4.58 8.63
C LEU A 95 -2.81 -4.30 7.82
N VAL A 96 -1.64 -4.50 8.43
CA VAL A 96 -0.34 -4.33 7.77
C VAL A 96 0.18 -5.69 7.25
N PRO A 97 0.66 -5.80 6.01
CA PRO A 97 1.09 -7.08 5.41
C PRO A 97 2.31 -7.69 6.10
N ALA A 98 3.31 -6.86 6.41
CA ALA A 98 4.52 -7.26 7.10
C ALA A 98 5.19 -6.05 7.75
N TYR A 99 6.12 -6.29 8.68
CA TYR A 99 7.03 -5.26 9.18
C TYR A 99 8.29 -5.88 9.80
N ALA A 100 9.40 -5.16 9.74
CA ALA A 100 10.66 -5.52 10.37
C ALA A 100 10.90 -4.71 11.64
N ARG A 101 11.45 -5.35 12.66
CA ARG A 101 11.94 -4.69 13.88
C ARG A 101 13.25 -5.31 14.32
N GLY A 102 14.34 -4.54 14.18
CA GLY A 102 15.69 -5.10 14.32
C GLY A 102 15.90 -6.22 13.31
N HIS A 103 16.42 -7.36 13.75
CA HIS A 103 16.59 -8.55 12.89
C HIS A 103 15.41 -9.54 13.00
N THR A 104 14.17 -9.04 13.20
CA THR A 104 12.97 -9.88 13.19
C THR A 104 11.96 -9.31 12.19
N ILE A 105 11.54 -10.16 11.25
CA ILE A 105 10.48 -9.89 10.29
C ILE A 105 9.20 -10.51 10.83
N TYR A 106 8.12 -9.74 10.82
CA TYR A 106 6.78 -10.19 11.17
C TYR A 106 5.93 -10.21 9.90
N LEU A 107 5.48 -11.39 9.50
CA LEU A 107 4.56 -11.57 8.36
C LEU A 107 3.14 -11.74 8.90
N SER A 108 2.19 -10.99 8.35
CA SER A 108 0.80 -11.04 8.77
C SER A 108 0.10 -12.29 8.22
N ALA A 109 -0.32 -13.17 9.13
CA ALA A 109 -1.13 -14.32 8.77
C ALA A 109 -2.48 -13.92 8.19
N ASP A 110 -3.10 -12.88 8.75
CA ASP A 110 -4.41 -12.39 8.29
C ASP A 110 -4.30 -11.79 6.88
N TRP A 111 -3.19 -11.10 6.57
CA TRP A 111 -2.96 -10.56 5.23
C TRP A 111 -2.69 -11.69 4.24
N LEU A 112 -1.80 -12.61 4.60
CA LEU A 112 -1.37 -13.69 3.73
C LEU A 112 -2.52 -14.63 3.35
N SER A 113 -3.47 -14.85 4.27
CA SER A 113 -4.69 -15.63 3.97
C SER A 113 -5.56 -15.01 2.88
N LYS A 114 -5.44 -13.68 2.68
CA LYS A 114 -6.23 -12.91 1.72
C LYS A 114 -5.47 -12.61 0.43
N TYR A 115 -4.16 -12.41 0.56
CA TYR A 115 -3.24 -11.99 -0.49
C TYR A 115 -1.98 -12.87 -0.49
N PRO A 116 -2.11 -14.16 -0.86
CA PRO A 116 -0.97 -15.07 -0.87
C PRO A 116 0.13 -14.64 -1.85
N ASP A 117 -0.24 -13.97 -2.96
CA ASP A 117 0.70 -13.54 -4.00
C ASP A 117 1.58 -12.35 -3.58
N ASP A 118 1.14 -11.57 -2.58
CA ASP A 118 1.89 -10.45 -2.02
C ASP A 118 3.10 -10.92 -1.20
N PHE A 119 3.13 -12.21 -0.83
CA PHE A 119 4.09 -12.79 0.11
C PHE A 119 5.55 -12.54 -0.27
N GLU A 120 5.93 -12.84 -1.52
CA GLU A 120 7.33 -12.81 -1.94
C GLU A 120 7.89 -11.39 -1.95
N MET A 121 7.09 -10.44 -2.46
CA MET A 121 7.42 -9.01 -2.44
C MET A 121 7.56 -8.47 -1.02
N ASN A 122 6.61 -8.78 -0.13
CA ASN A 122 6.66 -8.32 1.26
C ASN A 122 7.88 -8.91 1.98
N LEU A 123 8.20 -10.19 1.78
CA LEU A 123 9.38 -10.78 2.39
C LEU A 123 10.67 -10.11 1.89
N ALA A 124 10.81 -9.86 0.59
CA ALA A 124 11.97 -9.16 0.02
C ALA A 124 12.10 -7.72 0.54
N HIS A 125 10.99 -7.00 0.67
CA HIS A 125 10.93 -5.65 1.24
C HIS A 125 11.40 -5.65 2.71
N GLU A 126 10.84 -6.51 3.54
CA GLU A 126 11.22 -6.59 4.96
C GLU A 126 12.64 -7.08 5.18
N MET A 127 13.12 -8.03 4.35
CA MET A 127 14.53 -8.43 4.36
C MET A 127 15.45 -7.24 4.07
N THR A 128 15.03 -6.34 3.18
CA THR A 128 15.82 -5.13 2.92
C THR A 128 15.90 -4.23 4.17
N HIS A 129 14.84 -4.11 4.97
CA HIS A 129 14.93 -3.38 6.23
C HIS A 129 15.90 -3.99 7.24
N VAL A 130 16.04 -5.32 7.27
CA VAL A 130 17.02 -6.01 8.13
C VAL A 130 18.46 -5.59 7.79
N ILE A 131 18.79 -5.42 6.50
CA ILE A 131 20.16 -5.07 6.08
C ILE A 131 20.43 -3.57 6.08
N GLN A 132 19.40 -2.73 5.99
CA GLN A 132 19.54 -1.27 5.94
C GLN A 132 20.31 -0.72 7.14
N GLY A 133 19.99 -1.15 8.38
CA GLY A 133 20.70 -0.68 9.57
C GLY A 133 20.69 0.85 9.74
N TYR A 134 19.75 1.55 9.10
CA TYR A 134 19.69 3.00 9.10
C TYR A 134 19.36 3.55 10.49
N SER A 135 19.90 4.73 10.81
CA SER A 135 19.51 5.44 12.02
C SER A 135 18.05 5.91 11.94
N ALA A 136 17.41 6.14 13.09
CA ALA A 136 16.05 6.69 13.15
C ALA A 136 15.89 8.10 12.53
N LYS A 137 17.01 8.76 12.18
CA LYS A 137 17.02 10.06 11.48
C LYS A 137 17.06 9.93 9.96
N ALA A 138 17.29 8.72 9.43
CA ALA A 138 17.29 8.51 7.98
C ALA A 138 15.90 8.84 7.41
N PRO A 139 15.82 9.55 6.26
CA PRO A 139 14.53 9.87 5.65
C PRO A 139 13.75 8.59 5.32
N SER A 140 12.52 8.50 5.83
CA SER A 140 11.67 7.31 5.65
C SER A 140 11.38 7.02 4.18
N CYS A 141 11.32 8.04 3.33
CA CYS A 141 11.13 7.87 1.89
C CYS A 141 12.21 6.98 1.25
N TRP A 142 13.47 7.09 1.68
CA TRP A 142 14.56 6.27 1.17
C TRP A 142 14.67 4.93 1.87
N THR A 143 14.31 4.85 3.15
CA THR A 143 14.14 3.57 3.86
C THR A 143 13.12 2.68 3.14
N GLU A 144 11.92 3.17 2.89
CA GLU A 144 10.89 2.41 2.16
C GLU A 144 11.21 2.27 0.66
N GLY A 145 11.70 3.34 0.03
CA GLY A 145 11.99 3.36 -1.40
C GLY A 145 13.07 2.38 -1.83
N ILE A 146 14.14 2.24 -1.04
CA ILE A 146 15.20 1.26 -1.32
C ILE A 146 14.69 -0.17 -1.14
N ALA A 147 13.86 -0.42 -0.13
CA ALA A 147 13.25 -1.73 0.08
C ALA A 147 12.35 -2.15 -1.09
N THR A 148 11.52 -1.22 -1.59
CA THR A 148 10.71 -1.46 -2.79
C THR A 148 11.56 -1.57 -4.07
N TYR A 149 12.60 -0.74 -4.24
CA TYR A 149 13.55 -0.85 -5.35
C TYR A 149 14.21 -2.23 -5.41
N VAL A 150 14.62 -2.79 -4.26
CA VAL A 150 15.21 -4.13 -4.19
C VAL A 150 14.21 -5.17 -4.67
N GLY A 151 12.95 -5.09 -4.22
CA GLY A 151 11.87 -5.94 -4.71
C GLY A 151 11.73 -5.89 -6.24
N PHE A 152 11.70 -4.67 -6.80
CA PHE A 152 11.63 -4.50 -8.26
C PHE A 152 12.83 -5.09 -9.01
N LYS A 153 14.07 -4.91 -8.52
CA LYS A 153 15.27 -5.52 -9.12
C LYS A 153 15.28 -7.04 -9.06
N LEU A 154 14.54 -7.63 -8.12
CA LEU A 154 14.36 -9.07 -7.98
C LEU A 154 13.19 -9.61 -8.84
N GLY A 155 12.47 -8.74 -9.55
CA GLY A 155 11.37 -9.12 -10.44
C GLY A 155 9.99 -9.03 -9.81
N TYR A 156 9.87 -8.67 -8.53
CA TYR A 156 8.59 -8.50 -7.86
C TYR A 156 7.94 -7.18 -8.26
N THR A 157 7.24 -7.20 -9.38
CA THR A 157 6.60 -6.05 -10.02
C THR A 157 5.11 -6.34 -10.21
N ASN A 158 4.35 -5.39 -10.77
CA ASN A 158 2.94 -5.66 -11.07
C ASN A 158 2.78 -6.75 -12.14
N THR A 159 1.55 -7.14 -12.43
CA THR A 159 1.23 -8.21 -13.40
C THR A 159 1.69 -7.93 -14.84
N LEU A 160 2.10 -6.70 -15.16
CA LEU A 160 2.69 -6.30 -16.43
C LEU A 160 4.22 -6.25 -16.39
N ASN A 161 4.83 -6.76 -15.32
CA ASN A 161 6.25 -6.65 -14.99
C ASN A 161 6.77 -5.20 -14.88
N CYS A 162 5.89 -4.26 -14.53
CA CYS A 162 6.22 -2.84 -14.43
C CYS A 162 6.43 -2.42 -12.97
N ALA A 163 7.57 -1.76 -12.74
CA ALA A 163 7.90 -1.08 -11.50
C ALA A 163 7.35 0.35 -11.53
N GLU A 164 6.05 0.51 -11.30
CA GLU A 164 5.36 1.80 -11.46
C GLU A 164 5.21 2.58 -10.15
N CYS A 165 5.11 3.90 -10.26
CA CYS A 165 4.69 4.78 -9.18
C CYS A 165 3.19 4.62 -8.94
N SER A 166 2.83 4.15 -7.74
CA SER A 166 1.44 3.91 -7.35
C SER A 166 0.64 5.20 -7.19
N ALA A 167 -0.59 5.22 -7.69
CA ALA A 167 -1.54 6.30 -7.44
C ALA A 167 -2.00 6.40 -5.97
N SER A 168 -1.77 5.38 -5.14
CA SER A 168 -2.13 5.45 -3.71
C SER A 168 -1.24 6.41 -2.93
N LEU A 169 0.04 6.48 -3.30
CA LEU A 169 1.08 7.28 -2.66
C LEU A 169 1.96 7.94 -3.74
N PRO A 170 1.41 8.90 -4.51
CA PRO A 170 1.92 9.28 -5.83
C PRO A 170 3.12 10.23 -5.77
N HIS A 171 4.01 10.08 -4.79
CA HIS A 171 5.20 10.92 -4.63
C HIS A 171 6.36 10.16 -4.01
N TYR A 172 7.60 10.42 -4.44
CA TYR A 172 8.77 9.75 -3.86
C TYR A 172 8.93 10.02 -2.36
N THR A 173 8.48 11.16 -1.85
CA THR A 173 8.54 11.48 -0.41
C THR A 173 7.65 10.57 0.43
N SER A 174 6.71 9.85 -0.18
CA SER A 174 5.93 8.80 0.50
C SER A 174 6.68 7.48 0.62
N GLY A 175 7.81 7.32 -0.07
CA GLY A 175 8.55 6.05 -0.13
C GLY A 175 7.93 5.06 -1.12
N TYR A 176 8.01 3.77 -0.77
CA TYR A 176 7.38 2.66 -1.49
C TYR A 176 7.57 2.72 -3.02
N ASN A 177 6.52 2.38 -3.78
CA ASN A 177 6.53 2.24 -5.24
C ASN A 177 7.08 3.47 -5.98
N CYS A 178 6.66 4.69 -5.61
CA CYS A 178 7.12 5.89 -6.32
C CYS A 178 8.58 6.22 -6.06
N ALA A 179 9.06 6.02 -4.83
CA ALA A 179 10.49 6.17 -4.54
C ALA A 179 11.31 5.05 -5.22
N GLY A 180 10.85 3.80 -5.16
CA GLY A 180 11.52 2.67 -5.79
C GLY A 180 11.61 2.81 -7.32
N ALA A 181 10.52 3.24 -7.96
CA ALA A 181 10.48 3.50 -9.41
C ALA A 181 11.37 4.68 -9.81
N LEU A 182 11.39 5.76 -9.00
CA LEU A 182 12.32 6.88 -9.19
C LEU A 182 13.78 6.40 -9.10
N LEU A 183 14.13 5.57 -8.12
CA LEU A 183 15.49 5.03 -7.97
C LEU A 183 15.90 4.15 -9.15
N LEU A 184 14.99 3.34 -9.70
CA LEU A 184 15.23 2.58 -10.93
C LEU A 184 15.50 3.50 -12.12
N TYR A 185 14.70 4.54 -12.29
CA TYR A 185 14.87 5.54 -13.34
C TYR A 185 16.24 6.23 -13.23
N ILE A 186 16.58 6.70 -12.03
CA ILE A 186 17.85 7.41 -11.78
C ILE A 186 19.04 6.50 -12.10
N GLU A 187 19.04 5.24 -11.65
CA GLU A 187 20.13 4.32 -11.98
C GLU A 187 20.21 3.98 -13.46
N ALA A 188 19.08 3.82 -14.14
CA ALA A 188 19.06 3.57 -15.57
C ALA A 188 19.63 4.76 -16.36
N ALA A 189 19.37 5.99 -15.92
CA ALA A 189 19.81 7.21 -16.59
C ALA A 189 21.22 7.66 -16.19
N HIS A 190 21.68 7.38 -14.96
CA HIS A 190 22.90 7.97 -14.39
C HIS A 190 23.92 6.97 -13.84
N GLY A 191 23.62 5.67 -13.84
CA GLY A 191 24.59 4.61 -13.53
C GLY A 191 24.15 3.64 -12.43
N SER A 192 24.52 2.37 -12.62
CA SER A 192 24.07 1.21 -11.82
C SER A 192 24.58 1.12 -10.37
N ALA A 193 25.35 2.10 -9.90
CA ALA A 193 25.91 2.10 -8.53
C ALA A 193 25.21 3.11 -7.61
N LEU A 194 24.29 3.92 -8.13
CA LEU A 194 23.73 5.06 -7.39
C LEU A 194 22.95 4.63 -6.14
N VAL A 195 22.14 3.57 -6.22
CA VAL A 195 21.38 3.10 -5.04
C VAL A 195 22.30 2.52 -3.97
N ARG A 196 23.41 1.87 -4.36
CA ARG A 196 24.42 1.39 -3.40
C ARG A 196 25.10 2.54 -2.66
N GLN A 197 25.44 3.61 -3.38
CA GLN A 197 26.03 4.81 -2.78
C GLN A 197 25.04 5.51 -1.84
N LEU A 198 23.77 5.63 -2.26
CA LEU A 198 22.69 6.15 -1.44
C LEU A 198 22.52 5.33 -0.16
N HIS A 199 22.46 4.00 -0.29
CA HIS A 199 22.36 3.07 0.83
C HIS A 199 23.53 3.25 1.83
N THR A 200 24.76 3.34 1.33
CA THR A 200 25.96 3.57 2.15
C THR A 200 25.90 4.91 2.90
N LYS A 201 25.49 5.99 2.22
CA LYS A 201 25.34 7.32 2.83
C LYS A 201 24.28 7.31 3.94
N LEU A 202 23.16 6.60 3.73
CA LEU A 202 22.09 6.45 4.72
C LEU A 202 22.55 5.65 5.95
N GLN A 203 23.29 4.54 5.76
CA GLN A 203 23.91 3.79 6.86
C GLN A 203 24.86 4.65 7.71
N GLN A 204 25.67 5.47 7.05
CA GLN A 204 26.65 6.34 7.70
C GLN A 204 26.01 7.58 8.35
N GLY A 205 24.71 7.84 8.11
CA GLY A 205 24.04 9.06 8.54
C GLY A 205 24.56 10.32 7.85
N LEU A 206 25.14 10.18 6.66
CA LEU A 206 25.76 11.26 5.86
C LEU A 206 24.89 11.66 4.65
N TYR A 207 23.64 11.23 4.61
CA TYR A 207 22.73 11.56 3.53
C TYR A 207 22.28 13.04 3.58
N SER A 208 22.32 13.69 2.42
CA SER A 208 21.66 14.96 2.09
C SER A 208 21.18 14.91 0.65
N ASP A 209 20.17 15.71 0.29
CA ASP A 209 19.64 15.75 -1.08
C ASP A 209 20.68 16.21 -2.12
N SER A 210 21.75 16.90 -1.68
CA SER A 210 22.90 17.25 -2.54
C SER A 210 23.58 16.03 -3.16
N PHE A 211 23.47 14.85 -2.54
CA PHE A 211 23.97 13.59 -3.08
C PHE A 211 23.51 13.37 -4.53
N PHE A 212 22.24 13.65 -4.84
CA PHE A 212 21.71 13.45 -6.19
C PHE A 212 22.37 14.39 -7.20
N ALA A 213 22.58 15.65 -6.84
CA ALA A 213 23.28 16.61 -7.69
C ALA A 213 24.75 16.23 -7.89
N GLU A 214 25.44 15.79 -6.83
CA GLU A 214 26.82 15.32 -6.89
C GLU A 214 26.98 14.08 -7.77
N ALA A 215 26.03 13.13 -7.68
CA ALA A 215 26.09 11.87 -8.41
C ALA A 215 25.57 11.94 -9.85
N THR A 216 24.63 12.84 -10.15
CA THR A 216 23.91 12.86 -11.44
C THR A 216 24.06 14.17 -12.23
N GLY A 217 24.55 15.24 -11.59
CA GLY A 217 24.53 16.60 -12.12
C GLY A 217 23.16 17.30 -12.04
N LYS A 218 22.13 16.65 -11.48
CA LYS A 218 20.76 17.18 -11.35
C LYS A 218 20.30 17.15 -9.90
N SER A 219 19.55 18.18 -9.49
CA SER A 219 18.89 18.16 -8.18
C SER A 219 17.83 17.05 -8.11
N LEU A 220 17.45 16.65 -6.90
CA LEU A 220 16.39 15.67 -6.69
C LEU A 220 15.04 16.13 -7.29
N GLU A 221 14.75 17.42 -7.25
CA GLU A 221 13.55 18.00 -7.87
C GLU A 221 13.58 17.93 -9.40
N GLN A 222 14.76 18.13 -10.00
CA GLN A 222 14.93 17.97 -11.46
C GLN A 222 14.76 16.50 -11.85
N LEU A 223 15.38 15.57 -11.13
CA LEU A 223 15.22 14.13 -11.35
C LEU A 223 13.77 13.68 -11.22
N TRP A 224 13.05 14.19 -10.21
CA TRP A 224 11.62 13.92 -10.06
C TRP A 224 10.79 14.49 -11.21
N THR A 225 11.11 15.70 -11.66
CA THR A 225 10.43 16.34 -12.80
C THR A 225 10.62 15.50 -14.07
N ASP A 226 11.84 15.02 -14.31
CA ASP A 226 12.15 14.18 -15.46
C ASP A 226 11.45 12.81 -15.35
N PHE A 227 11.47 12.19 -14.17
CA PHE A 227 10.79 10.91 -13.93
C PHE A 227 9.29 10.99 -14.22
N LYS A 228 8.63 12.10 -13.89
CA LYS A 228 7.20 12.30 -14.19
C LYS A 228 6.86 12.30 -15.69
N GLN A 229 7.86 12.41 -16.56
CA GLN A 229 7.69 12.32 -18.02
C GLN A 229 7.89 10.90 -18.55
N THR A 230 8.08 9.91 -17.68
CA THR A 230 8.37 8.52 -18.07
C THR A 230 7.16 7.60 -17.85
N PRO A 231 7.03 6.49 -18.59
CA PRO A 231 5.91 5.55 -18.43
C PRO A 231 5.68 5.01 -17.01
N PRO A 232 6.72 4.74 -16.18
CA PRO A 232 6.52 4.35 -14.78
C PRO A 232 5.79 5.37 -13.91
N PHE A 233 5.73 6.65 -14.29
CA PHE A 233 4.89 7.64 -13.63
C PHE A 233 3.52 7.69 -14.30
N THR A 234 2.57 6.91 -13.76
CA THR A 234 1.26 6.69 -14.38
C THR A 234 0.38 7.94 -14.38
N SER A 235 -0.54 8.03 -15.34
CA SER A 235 -1.56 9.09 -15.37
C SER A 235 -2.44 9.08 -14.10
N ALA A 236 -2.68 7.91 -13.53
CA ALA A 236 -3.37 7.75 -12.25
C ALA A 236 -2.61 8.45 -11.10
N ALA A 237 -1.28 8.29 -11.04
CA ALA A 237 -0.44 9.00 -10.07
C ALA A 237 -0.45 10.52 -10.30
N ALA A 238 -0.40 10.96 -11.56
CA ALA A 238 -0.48 12.37 -11.92
C ALA A 238 -1.81 13.00 -11.43
N HIS A 239 -2.95 12.41 -11.77
CA HIS A 239 -4.27 12.90 -11.34
C HIS A 239 -4.43 12.89 -9.82
N ARG A 240 -3.87 11.88 -9.13
CA ARG A 240 -3.88 11.86 -7.66
C ARG A 240 -3.10 13.04 -7.08
N LEU A 241 -1.90 13.32 -7.58
CA LEU A 241 -1.10 14.47 -7.12
C LEU A 241 -1.83 15.79 -7.33
N GLU A 242 -2.46 15.97 -8.48
CA GLU A 242 -3.26 17.17 -8.77
C GLU A 242 -4.44 17.31 -7.81
N LEU A 243 -5.12 16.20 -7.51
CA LEU A 243 -6.19 16.18 -6.52
C LEU A 243 -5.67 16.56 -5.13
N GLU A 244 -4.51 16.05 -4.70
CA GLU A 244 -3.92 16.44 -3.41
C GLU A 244 -3.54 17.90 -3.34
N ALA A 245 -2.89 18.42 -4.38
CA ALA A 245 -2.50 19.82 -4.46
C ALA A 245 -3.73 20.72 -4.39
N TRP A 246 -4.81 20.35 -5.10
CA TRP A 246 -6.07 21.07 -5.05
C TRP A 246 -6.72 21.02 -3.67
N LEU A 247 -6.75 19.85 -3.01
CA LEU A 247 -7.29 19.72 -1.64
C LEU A 247 -6.51 20.56 -0.63
N LYS A 248 -5.18 20.66 -0.78
CA LYS A 248 -4.29 21.47 0.08
C LYS A 248 -4.30 22.96 -0.25
N SER A 249 -4.78 23.36 -1.44
CA SER A 249 -4.83 24.77 -1.83
C SER A 249 -5.64 25.63 -0.83
N PRO A 250 -5.38 26.94 -0.71
CA PRO A 250 -6.20 27.83 0.11
C PRO A 250 -7.65 27.94 -0.44
N GLY A 251 -8.58 28.41 0.40
CA GLY A 251 -10.00 28.58 0.04
C GLY A 251 -10.88 27.43 0.49
N LYS A 252 -12.13 27.73 0.91
CA LYS A 252 -13.12 26.71 1.29
C LYS A 252 -13.58 25.97 0.03
N LYS A 253 -13.49 24.63 0.06
CA LYS A 253 -14.09 23.75 -0.96
C LYS A 253 -15.47 23.35 -0.46
N SER A 254 -16.47 23.47 -1.30
CA SER A 254 -17.78 22.88 -1.01
C SER A 254 -17.69 21.35 -1.11
N VAL A 255 -18.58 20.66 -0.41
CA VAL A 255 -18.71 19.19 -0.51
C VAL A 255 -18.97 18.78 -1.96
N ALA A 256 -19.79 19.53 -2.70
CA ALA A 256 -20.10 19.25 -4.10
C ALA A 256 -18.86 19.31 -5.00
N GLU A 257 -18.02 20.35 -4.86
CA GLU A 257 -16.78 20.46 -5.64
C GLU A 257 -15.79 19.34 -5.32
N THR A 258 -15.66 18.98 -4.03
CA THR A 258 -14.78 17.87 -3.61
C THR A 258 -15.26 16.55 -4.16
N MET A 259 -16.57 16.28 -4.10
CA MET A 259 -17.16 15.06 -4.66
C MET A 259 -16.99 14.99 -6.17
N ALA A 260 -17.20 16.11 -6.89
CA ALA A 260 -17.02 16.15 -8.34
C ALA A 260 -15.57 15.86 -8.77
N ARG A 261 -14.58 16.45 -8.09
CA ARG A 261 -13.17 16.19 -8.40
C ARG A 261 -12.72 14.79 -8.00
N MET A 262 -13.22 14.25 -6.89
CA MET A 262 -12.95 12.85 -6.52
C MET A 262 -13.54 11.89 -7.56
N ALA A 263 -14.78 12.12 -8.02
CA ALA A 263 -15.41 11.32 -9.06
C ALA A 263 -14.60 11.33 -10.36
N GLU A 264 -14.03 12.48 -10.74
CA GLU A 264 -13.17 12.57 -11.92
C GLU A 264 -11.88 11.75 -11.76
N PHE A 265 -11.22 11.83 -10.60
CA PHE A 265 -10.09 10.96 -10.30
C PHE A 265 -10.46 9.47 -10.35
N LEU A 266 -11.58 9.09 -9.76
CA LEU A 266 -12.04 7.70 -9.74
C LEU A 266 -12.25 7.14 -11.14
N ARG A 267 -12.82 7.92 -12.07
CA ARG A 267 -13.01 7.48 -13.46
C ARG A 267 -11.72 7.18 -14.21
N THR A 268 -10.58 7.63 -13.70
CA THR A 268 -9.27 7.37 -14.30
C THR A 268 -8.68 6.03 -13.84
N GLN A 269 -9.33 5.35 -12.89
CA GLN A 269 -8.93 4.04 -12.37
C GLN A 269 -9.75 2.93 -13.05
N PRO A 270 -9.17 1.73 -13.31
CA PRO A 270 -9.84 0.63 -14.03
C PRO A 270 -11.25 0.27 -13.52
N GLY A 271 -11.43 0.18 -12.20
CA GLY A 271 -12.70 -0.12 -11.54
C GLY A 271 -13.41 1.10 -10.96
N GLY A 272 -12.81 2.29 -11.08
CA GLY A 272 -13.24 3.46 -10.32
C GLY A 272 -14.50 4.15 -10.86
N ALA A 273 -14.84 3.98 -12.14
CA ALA A 273 -16.13 4.45 -12.66
C ALA A 273 -17.31 3.79 -11.93
N PHE A 274 -17.27 2.47 -11.72
CA PHE A 274 -18.29 1.75 -10.96
C PHE A 274 -18.29 2.13 -9.47
N THR A 275 -17.13 2.42 -8.91
CA THR A 275 -17.04 2.93 -7.54
C THR A 275 -17.69 4.30 -7.41
N ALA A 276 -17.47 5.21 -8.37
CA ALA A 276 -18.13 6.51 -8.40
C ALA A 276 -19.66 6.37 -8.54
N ASP A 277 -20.14 5.48 -9.42
CA ASP A 277 -21.57 5.22 -9.61
C ASP A 277 -22.23 4.63 -8.35
N ALA A 278 -21.54 3.67 -7.69
CA ALA A 278 -21.98 3.08 -6.43
C ALA A 278 -22.11 4.13 -5.31
N GLN A 279 -21.17 5.08 -5.24
CA GLN A 279 -21.24 6.20 -4.29
C GLN A 279 -22.46 7.07 -4.54
N MET A 280 -22.71 7.44 -5.81
CA MET A 280 -23.85 8.26 -6.17
C MET A 280 -25.18 7.57 -5.83
N PHE A 281 -25.28 6.26 -6.07
CA PHE A 281 -26.43 5.46 -5.68
C PHE A 281 -26.68 5.50 -4.15
N LEU A 282 -25.64 5.31 -3.33
CA LEU A 282 -25.80 5.34 -1.87
C LEU A 282 -26.10 6.74 -1.33
N ILE A 283 -25.54 7.79 -1.94
CA ILE A 283 -25.84 9.18 -1.59
C ILE A 283 -27.31 9.50 -1.90
N ASP A 284 -27.82 9.05 -3.05
CA ASP A 284 -29.23 9.19 -3.40
C ASP A 284 -30.15 8.48 -2.39
N LEU A 285 -29.79 7.25 -1.98
CA LEU A 285 -30.52 6.54 -0.91
C LEU A 285 -30.47 7.29 0.43
N ALA A 286 -29.33 7.83 0.83
CA ALA A 286 -29.21 8.60 2.06
C ALA A 286 -30.06 9.87 2.03
N ASN A 287 -30.05 10.61 0.92
CA ASN A 287 -30.86 11.83 0.75
C ASN A 287 -32.37 11.56 0.76
N LYS A 288 -32.77 10.33 0.41
CA LYS A 288 -34.17 9.84 0.47
C LYS A 288 -34.53 9.17 1.79
N ASP A 289 -33.63 9.19 2.79
CA ASP A 289 -33.76 8.49 4.08
C ASP A 289 -34.04 6.98 3.92
N CYS A 290 -33.53 6.38 2.84
CA CYS A 290 -33.71 4.98 2.47
C CYS A 290 -32.49 4.12 2.79
N LEU A 291 -31.45 4.69 3.42
CA LEU A 291 -30.18 4.00 3.68
C LEU A 291 -30.19 3.34 5.09
N PRO A 292 -30.19 2.00 5.21
CA PRO A 292 -30.36 1.33 6.49
C PRO A 292 -29.26 1.65 7.50
N GLY A 293 -29.67 2.12 8.67
CA GLY A 293 -28.77 2.46 9.77
C GLY A 293 -28.17 3.87 9.68
N PHE A 294 -28.46 4.64 8.64
CA PHE A 294 -27.92 5.99 8.44
C PHE A 294 -29.02 7.01 8.18
N ALA A 295 -29.28 7.83 9.19
CA ALA A 295 -30.21 8.97 9.09
C ALA A 295 -29.46 10.27 8.73
N GLY A 296 -30.07 11.13 7.92
CA GLY A 296 -29.61 12.48 7.62
C GLY A 296 -29.22 12.73 6.15
N THR A 297 -28.89 13.98 5.83
CA THR A 297 -28.58 14.43 4.47
C THR A 297 -27.14 14.07 4.09
N GLY A 298 -26.94 12.87 3.54
CA GLY A 298 -25.66 12.40 2.97
C GLY A 298 -24.49 12.26 3.97
N PRO A 299 -23.37 11.65 3.54
CA PRO A 299 -22.20 11.46 4.40
C PRO A 299 -21.38 12.76 4.57
N ALA A 300 -20.76 12.91 5.76
CA ALA A 300 -19.76 13.94 6.01
C ALA A 300 -18.36 13.53 5.48
N GLY A 301 -18.16 12.24 5.22
CA GLY A 301 -16.96 11.70 4.61
C GLY A 301 -17.25 10.32 4.01
N LEU A 302 -16.52 9.96 2.96
CA LEU A 302 -16.70 8.72 2.23
C LEU A 302 -15.35 8.03 2.03
N ALA A 303 -15.33 6.72 2.17
CA ALA A 303 -14.21 5.87 1.80
C ALA A 303 -14.71 4.62 1.04
N PHE A 304 -13.80 3.92 0.37
CA PHE A 304 -14.07 2.73 -0.44
C PHE A 304 -12.83 1.85 -0.45
N GLU A 305 -12.99 0.60 -0.86
CA GLU A 305 -11.88 -0.35 -0.91
C GLU A 305 -10.93 -0.06 -2.08
N ARG A 306 -9.63 -0.24 -1.85
CA ARG A 306 -8.61 -0.03 -2.89
C ARG A 306 -8.78 -1.03 -4.04
N ASP A 307 -9.11 -2.27 -3.71
CA ASP A 307 -9.25 -3.35 -4.68
C ASP A 307 -10.37 -3.02 -5.68
N ASP A 308 -11.44 -2.36 -5.23
CA ASP A 308 -12.54 -1.87 -6.07
C ASP A 308 -12.08 -0.84 -7.13
N LEU A 309 -10.96 -0.13 -6.92
CA LEU A 309 -10.41 0.80 -7.91
C LEU A 309 -9.55 0.12 -8.97
N ASN A 310 -8.83 -0.93 -8.58
CA ASN A 310 -7.82 -1.58 -9.42
C ASN A 310 -8.34 -2.86 -10.08
N ALA A 311 -9.47 -3.41 -9.62
CA ALA A 311 -10.02 -4.65 -10.13
C ALA A 311 -10.49 -4.51 -11.60
N PRO A 312 -10.30 -5.56 -12.41
CA PRO A 312 -11.02 -5.71 -13.68
C PRO A 312 -12.54 -5.60 -13.45
N VAL A 313 -13.24 -5.10 -14.45
CA VAL A 313 -14.70 -4.96 -14.40
C VAL A 313 -15.34 -6.28 -14.84
N ASP A 314 -15.58 -7.16 -13.87
CA ASP A 314 -16.34 -8.39 -14.04
C ASP A 314 -17.68 -8.32 -13.32
N PHE A 315 -18.74 -8.86 -13.95
CA PHE A 315 -20.10 -8.86 -13.41
C PHE A 315 -20.48 -10.26 -12.86
N PRO A 316 -21.22 -10.34 -11.74
CA PRO A 316 -21.75 -9.24 -10.95
C PRO A 316 -20.65 -8.48 -10.21
N ILE A 317 -20.71 -7.15 -10.26
CA ILE A 317 -19.72 -6.30 -9.62
C ILE A 317 -20.23 -5.87 -8.24
N SER A 318 -19.40 -6.04 -7.22
CA SER A 318 -19.68 -5.63 -5.85
C SER A 318 -18.78 -4.46 -5.45
N ARG A 319 -19.31 -3.52 -4.68
CA ARG A 319 -18.55 -2.41 -4.09
C ARG A 319 -18.84 -2.29 -2.62
N ILE A 320 -17.80 -2.07 -1.81
CA ILE A 320 -17.94 -1.73 -0.40
C ILE A 320 -17.63 -0.25 -0.22
N ILE A 321 -18.63 0.49 0.24
CA ILE A 321 -18.53 1.93 0.48
C ILE A 321 -18.75 2.21 1.97
N HIS A 322 -17.93 3.10 2.51
CA HIS A 322 -17.97 3.51 3.90
C HIS A 322 -18.41 4.96 4.02
N PHE A 323 -19.43 5.20 4.84
CA PHE A 323 -19.89 6.55 5.18
C PHE A 323 -19.42 6.91 6.59
N LEU A 324 -19.03 8.17 6.75
CA LEU A 324 -18.70 8.81 8.00
C LEU A 324 -19.71 9.91 8.28
N LYS A 325 -20.00 10.10 9.56
CA LYS A 325 -20.84 11.17 10.08
C LYS A 325 -19.98 12.22 10.78
N LYS A 326 -20.49 13.45 10.83
CA LYS A 326 -19.80 14.56 11.51
C LYS A 326 -20.04 14.51 13.02
N ASP A 327 -21.19 13.99 13.42
CA ASP A 327 -21.77 13.98 14.76
C ASP A 327 -21.48 12.70 15.55
N ASP A 328 -20.88 11.68 14.92
CA ASP A 328 -20.43 10.49 15.62
C ASP A 328 -19.08 9.98 15.11
N ARG A 329 -18.57 8.93 15.75
CA ARG A 329 -17.30 8.28 15.40
C ARG A 329 -17.52 6.86 14.84
N PHE A 330 -18.74 6.54 14.44
CA PHE A 330 -19.05 5.26 13.84
C PHE A 330 -18.65 5.24 12.37
N ARG A 331 -18.41 4.04 11.86
CA ARG A 331 -18.23 3.80 10.44
C ARG A 331 -19.41 2.99 9.94
N TYR A 332 -20.05 3.48 8.88
CA TYR A 332 -21.20 2.85 8.26
C TYR A 332 -20.76 2.22 6.96
N HIS A 333 -21.06 0.96 6.76
CA HIS A 333 -20.54 0.18 5.65
C HIS A 333 -21.70 -0.35 4.82
N TYR A 334 -21.53 -0.32 3.51
CA TYR A 334 -22.55 -0.77 2.55
C TYR A 334 -21.90 -1.58 1.45
N THR A 335 -22.37 -2.80 1.25
CA THR A 335 -22.10 -3.59 0.07
C THR A 335 -23.21 -3.36 -0.93
N VAL A 336 -22.86 -2.87 -2.12
CA VAL A 336 -23.78 -2.72 -3.25
C VAL A 336 -23.33 -3.61 -4.40
N VAL A 337 -24.29 -4.19 -5.11
CA VAL A 337 -24.06 -5.12 -6.20
C VAL A 337 -24.77 -4.63 -7.46
N LYS A 338 -24.12 -4.83 -8.61
CA LYS A 338 -24.69 -4.57 -9.93
C LYS A 338 -24.46 -5.81 -10.80
N GLU A 339 -25.55 -6.41 -11.28
CA GLU A 339 -25.55 -7.72 -11.96
C GLU A 339 -25.02 -7.68 -13.39
N SER A 340 -25.14 -6.53 -14.06
CA SER A 340 -24.69 -6.31 -15.44
C SER A 340 -24.48 -4.82 -15.68
N PRO A 341 -23.80 -4.39 -16.77
CA PRO A 341 -23.57 -2.97 -17.04
C PRO A 341 -24.86 -2.12 -17.04
N GLN A 342 -25.98 -2.68 -17.50
CA GLN A 342 -27.28 -2.01 -17.60
C GLN A 342 -28.16 -2.15 -16.35
N SER A 343 -27.81 -3.04 -15.42
CA SER A 343 -28.60 -3.26 -14.20
C SER A 343 -28.50 -2.07 -13.25
N ALA A 344 -29.58 -1.78 -12.50
CA ALA A 344 -29.50 -0.85 -11.38
C ALA A 344 -28.64 -1.42 -10.25
N TRP A 345 -27.98 -0.53 -9.48
CA TRP A 345 -27.33 -0.93 -8.23
C TRP A 345 -28.37 -1.41 -7.22
N LYS A 346 -28.02 -2.43 -6.45
CA LYS A 346 -28.82 -2.96 -5.35
C LYS A 346 -27.99 -2.94 -4.07
N LEU A 347 -28.60 -2.51 -2.96
CA LEU A 347 -28.00 -2.65 -1.65
C LEU A 347 -28.13 -4.11 -1.19
N SER A 348 -27.00 -4.80 -1.00
CA SER A 348 -26.96 -6.20 -0.56
C SER A 348 -26.74 -6.32 0.95
N LYS A 349 -25.84 -5.51 1.52
CA LYS A 349 -25.50 -5.59 2.95
C LYS A 349 -25.21 -4.22 3.52
N SER A 350 -25.56 -4.00 4.78
CA SER A 350 -25.04 -2.90 5.57
C SER A 350 -24.61 -3.34 6.95
N TRP A 351 -23.60 -2.68 7.50
CA TRP A 351 -23.19 -2.86 8.89
C TRP A 351 -22.58 -1.59 9.45
N ARG A 352 -22.47 -1.51 10.78
CA ARG A 352 -21.86 -0.38 11.48
C ARG A 352 -20.75 -0.88 12.40
N THR A 353 -19.61 -0.20 12.42
CA THR A 353 -18.54 -0.46 13.40
C THR A 353 -18.29 0.72 14.32
N ASN A 354 -17.75 0.43 15.51
CA ASN A 354 -17.13 1.44 16.36
C ASN A 354 -15.73 1.83 15.82
N PRO A 355 -15.06 2.85 16.40
CA PRO A 355 -13.70 3.23 16.02
C PRO A 355 -12.68 2.09 16.09
N ASP A 356 -12.89 1.12 16.98
CA ASP A 356 -12.00 -0.04 17.17
C ASP A 356 -12.30 -1.18 16.18
N GLY A 357 -13.19 -0.97 15.20
CA GLY A 357 -13.54 -1.94 14.17
C GLY A 357 -14.53 -3.03 14.62
N ARG A 358 -15.05 -2.99 15.85
CA ARG A 358 -16.07 -3.95 16.31
C ARG A 358 -17.41 -3.66 15.65
N ILE A 359 -18.02 -4.71 15.10
CA ILE A 359 -19.34 -4.66 14.47
C ILE A 359 -20.41 -4.45 15.56
N LEU A 360 -21.27 -3.47 15.35
CA LEU A 360 -22.35 -3.07 16.26
C LEU A 360 -23.74 -3.45 15.74
N ALA A 361 -23.91 -3.57 14.42
CA ALA A 361 -25.17 -3.92 13.77
C ALA A 361 -24.91 -4.44 12.36
N ILE A 362 -25.73 -5.38 11.88
CA ILE A 362 -25.70 -5.93 10.51
C ILE A 362 -27.14 -6.01 9.98
N VAL A 363 -27.34 -5.59 8.73
CA VAL A 363 -28.57 -5.80 7.95
C VAL A 363 -28.18 -6.43 6.61
N GLN A 364 -28.80 -7.54 6.24
CA GLN A 364 -28.64 -8.20 4.94
C GLN A 364 -29.98 -8.17 4.19
N LYS A 365 -29.95 -7.93 2.88
CA LYS A 365 -31.14 -7.87 2.03
C LYS A 365 -31.06 -8.88 0.90
#